data_AF-A0A6B3ED49-F1
#
_entry.id   AF-A0A6B3ED49-F1
#
_cell.length_a   1.000
_cell.length_b   1.000
_cell.length_c   1.000
_cell.angle_alpha   90.00
_cell.angle_beta   90.00
_cell.angle_gamma   90.00
#
_symmetry.space_group_name_H-M   'P 1'
#
loop_
_entity.id
_entity.type
_entity.pdbx_description
1 polymer ?
#
loop_
_entity_poly.entity_id
_entity_poly.type
_entity_poly.pdbx_seq_one_letter_code
_entity_poly.pdbx_strand_id
1 'polypeptide(L)' 'VFRGLKRYNPKTGKAEDMLAEKIDTKDSQTFDITIKSGWKFSNGEKVTAKSFVDAWNYGANLKNNQKNAYF' A
#
# COMPACT_ATOMS: atom_id res chain seq x y z
N VAL A 1 12.41 4.22 4.51
CA VAL A 1 11.65 4.77 3.36
C VAL A 1 10.65 3.73 2.92
N PHE A 2 9.36 4.07 2.89
CA PHE A 2 8.27 3.15 2.55
C PHE A 2 7.86 3.27 1.08
N ARG A 3 7.22 2.23 0.54
CA ARG A 3 6.65 2.20 -0.81
C ARG A 3 5.20 1.75 -0.71
N GLY A 4 4.30 2.48 -1.37
CA GLY A 4 2.87 2.16 -1.40
C GLY A 4 2.50 1.26 -2.58
N LEU A 5 1.20 0.96 -2.69
CA LEU A 5 0.64 0.22 -3.83
C LEU A 5 0.85 0.97 -5.15
N LYS A 6 0.65 2.29 -5.11
CA LYS A 6 0.93 3.22 -6.20
C LYS A 6 2.09 4.15 -5.83
N ARG A 7 2.68 4.75 -6.85
CA ARG A 7 3.60 5.89 -6.76
C ARG A 7 3.08 7.02 -7.65
N TYR A 8 3.44 8.25 -7.34
CA TYR A 8 3.12 9.40 -8.18
C TYR A 8 4.33 9.80 -9.00
N ASN A 9 4.11 10.04 -10.29
CA ASN A 9 5.14 10.58 -11.17
C ASN A 9 5.46 12.03 -10.73
N PRO A 10 6.72 12.35 -10.37
CA PRO A 10 7.05 13.66 -9.81
C PRO A 10 6.90 14.81 -10.80
N LYS A 11 6.83 14.53 -12.10
CA LYS A 11 6.68 15.56 -13.15
C LYS A 11 5.23 15.79 -13.54
N THR A 12 4.42 14.73 -13.58
CA THR A 12 3.06 14.79 -14.12
C THR A 12 1.98 14.62 -13.06
N GLY A 13 2.34 14.21 -11.84
CA GLY A 13 1.38 13.88 -10.78
C GLY A 13 0.56 12.62 -11.06
N LYS A 14 0.82 11.90 -12.16
CA LYS A 14 0.06 10.70 -12.53
C LYS A 14 0.33 9.57 -11.53
N ALA A 15 -0.73 8.93 -11.07
CA ALA A 15 -0.63 7.71 -10.25
C ALA A 15 -0.26 6.50 -11.12
N GLU A 16 0.78 5.78 -10.72
CA GLU A 16 1.31 4.60 -11.39
C GLU A 16 1.42 3.44 -10.40
N ASP A 17 1.15 2.22 -10.85
CA ASP A 17 1.28 1.04 -9.99
C ASP A 17 2.75 0.75 -9.66
N MET A 18 3.02 0.51 -8.37
CA MET A 18 4.36 0.31 -7.83
C MET A 18 4.51 -1.10 -7.26
N LEU A 19 4.01 -1.33 -6.04
CA LEU A 19 3.95 -2.66 -5.41
C LEU A 19 2.73 -3.45 -5.87
N ALA A 20 1.66 -2.76 -6.30
CA ALA A 20 0.55 -3.42 -6.95
C ALA A 20 0.95 -3.90 -8.35
N GLU A 21 0.54 -5.11 -8.68
CA GLU A 21 0.54 -5.64 -10.05
C GLU A 21 -0.76 -5.27 -10.76
N LYS A 22 -1.88 -5.34 -10.04
CA LYS A 22 -3.21 -5.04 -10.54
C LYS A 22 -4.07 -4.45 -9.43
N ILE A 23 -4.88 -3.45 -9.78
CA ILE A 23 -5.92 -2.88 -8.92
C ILE A 23 -7.17 -2.77 -9.79
N ASP A 24 -8.15 -3.63 -9.51
CA ASP A 24 -9.45 -3.60 -10.21
C ASP A 24 -10.56 -3.17 -9.25
N THR A 25 -11.56 -2.51 -9.81
CA THR A 25 -12.83 -2.23 -9.13
C THR A 25 -13.92 -2.05 -10.18
N LYS A 26 -15.16 -2.36 -9.83
CA LYS A 26 -16.34 -2.11 -10.67
C LYS A 26 -17.20 -0.97 -10.15
N ASP A 27 -17.06 -0.62 -8.88
CA ASP A 27 -17.97 0.24 -8.13
C ASP A 27 -17.24 1.34 -7.34
N SER A 28 -15.91 1.37 -7.38
CA SER A 28 -15.06 2.25 -6.57
C SER A 28 -15.28 2.11 -5.05
N GLN A 29 -15.82 0.98 -4.61
CA GLN A 29 -16.05 0.63 -3.21
C GLN A 29 -15.29 -0.64 -2.85
N THR A 30 -15.40 -1.66 -3.71
CA THR A 30 -14.69 -2.94 -3.56
C THR A 30 -13.51 -2.96 -4.51
N PHE A 31 -12.30 -3.17 -3.97
CA PHE A 31 -11.06 -3.18 -4.73
C PHE A 31 -10.37 -4.54 -4.62
N ASP A 32 -10.13 -5.17 -5.78
CA ASP A 32 -9.33 -6.39 -5.90
C ASP A 32 -7.89 -6.00 -6.23
N ILE A 33 -6.98 -6.28 -5.30
CA ILE A 33 -5.59 -5.83 -5.37
C ILE A 33 -4.65 -7.04 -5.40
N THR A 34 -3.88 -7.17 -6.48
CA THR A 34 -2.80 -8.16 -6.59
C THR A 34 -1.46 -7.49 -6.33
N ILE A 35 -0.66 -8.06 -5.42
CA ILE A 35 0.68 -7.56 -5.08
C ILE A 35 1.73 -8.27 -5.92
N LYS A 36 2.67 -7.51 -6.50
CA LYS A 36 3.79 -8.07 -7.26
C LYS A 36 4.59 -9.04 -6.40
N SER A 37 4.91 -10.20 -6.96
CA SER A 37 5.79 -11.15 -6.31
C SER A 37 7.25 -10.65 -6.24
N GLY A 38 8.05 -11.24 -5.35
CA GLY A 38 9.49 -10.98 -5.24
C GLY A 38 9.90 -9.79 -4.37
N TRP A 39 8.96 -8.95 -3.94
CA TRP A 39 9.24 -7.86 -3.01
C TRP A 39 9.52 -8.36 -1.59
N LYS A 40 10.55 -7.76 -0.97
CA LYS A 40 10.92 -7.99 0.42
C LYS A 40 11.15 -6.67 1.15
N PHE A 41 10.86 -6.66 2.44
CA PHE A 41 11.33 -5.61 3.35
C PHE A 41 12.85 -5.72 3.52
N SER A 42 13.48 -4.69 4.08
CA SER A 42 14.92 -4.66 4.31
C SER A 42 15.41 -5.72 5.30
N ASN A 43 14.52 -6.25 6.15
CA ASN A 43 14.80 -7.38 7.05
C ASN A 43 14.66 -8.76 6.36
N GLY A 44 14.32 -8.79 5.07
CA GLY A 44 14.19 -10.01 4.27
C GLY A 44 12.80 -10.65 4.27
N GLU A 45 11.85 -10.16 5.07
CA GLU A 45 10.47 -10.63 5.06
C GLU A 45 9.76 -10.27 3.75
N LYS A 46 8.89 -11.16 3.27
CA LYS A 46 8.16 -10.93 2.01
C LYS A 46 7.08 -9.87 2.21
N VAL A 47 6.95 -8.98 1.23
CA VAL A 47 5.80 -8.08 1.15
C VAL A 47 4.63 -8.86 0.56
N THR A 48 3.51 -8.91 1.27
CA THR A 48 2.30 -9.64 0.86
C THR A 48 1.06 -8.77 1.01
N ALA A 49 -0.09 -9.22 0.50
CA ALA A 49 -1.37 -8.54 0.76
C ALA A 49 -1.65 -8.38 2.26
N LYS A 50 -1.30 -9.39 3.07
CA LYS A 50 -1.44 -9.34 4.54
C LYS A 50 -0.61 -8.21 5.16
N SER A 51 0.59 -7.92 4.62
CA SER A 51 1.42 -6.81 5.11
C SER A 51 0.71 -5.46 4.99
N PHE A 52 -0.09 -5.25 3.94
CA PHE A 52 -0.89 -4.03 3.77
C PHE A 52 -2.12 -4.01 4.68
N VAL A 53 -2.86 -5.12 4.75
CA VAL A 53 -4.04 -5.25 5.61
C VAL A 53 -3.67 -5.00 7.07
N ASP A 54 -2.58 -5.60 7.55
CA ASP A 54 -2.11 -5.43 8.93
C ASP A 54 -1.71 -3.97 9.19
N ALA A 55 -0.99 -3.33 8.26
CA ALA A 55 -0.59 -1.93 8.39
C ALA A 55 -1.77 -0.96 8.43
N TRP A 56 -2.76 -1.16 7.56
CA TRP A 56 -3.97 -0.31 7.53
C TRP A 56 -4.85 -0.52 8.75
N ASN A 57 -5.05 -1.77 9.18
CA ASN A 57 -5.77 -2.07 10.42
C ASN A 57 -5.04 -1.51 11.64
N TYR A 58 -3.71 -1.54 11.65
CA TYR A 58 -2.92 -0.93 12.70
C TYR A 58 -3.14 0.59 12.78
N GLY A 59 -3.13 1.29 11.65
CA GLY A 59 -3.37 2.74 11.61
C GLY A 59 -4.81 3.15 11.86
N ALA A 60 -5.78 2.34 11.45
CA ALA A 60 -7.21 2.59 11.69
C ALA A 60 -7.62 2.32 13.15
N ASN A 61 -6.85 1.51 13.87
CA ASN A 61 -7.13 1.24 15.27
C ASN A 61 -6.71 2.45 16.13
N LEU A 62 -7.70 3.24 16.53
CA LEU A 62 -7.57 4.42 17.39
C LEU A 62 -6.81 4.14 18.70
N LYS A 63 -6.80 2.88 19.20
CA LYS A 63 -6.03 2.49 20.39
C LYS A 63 -4.51 2.50 20.17
N ASN A 64 -4.05 2.40 18.92
CA ASN A 64 -2.62 2.40 18.60
C ASN A 64 -2.02 3.82 18.60
N ASN A 65 -2.84 4.85 18.82
CA ASN A 65 -2.42 6.23 19.04
C ASN A 65 -1.45 6.75 17.95
N GLN A 66 -1.62 6.26 16.72
CA GLN A 66 -0.78 6.64 15.60
C GLN A 66 -1.13 8.07 15.20
N LYS A 67 -0.36 9.04 15.70
CA LYS A 67 -0.46 10.44 15.29
C LYS A 67 -0.23 10.51 13.79
N ASN A 68 -1.18 11.08 13.05
CA ASN A 68 -1.07 11.33 11.62
C ASN A 68 0.31 11.93 11.30
N ALA A 69 1.10 11.24 10.49
CA ALA A 69 2.29 11.84 9.90
C ALA A 69 1.81 12.89 8.90
N TYR A 70 2.25 14.14 9.08
CA TYR A 70 1.98 15.23 8.15
C TYR A 70 2.52 14.85 6.76
N PHE A 71 1.68 14.98 5.75
CA PHE A 71 2.01 14.75 4.34
C PHE A 71 2.76 15.93 3.74
#